data_AF-E6REY3-F1
#
_entry.id   AF-E6REY3-F1
#
_cell.length_a   1.000
_cell.length_b   1.000
_cell.length_c   1.000
_cell.angle_alpha   90.00
_cell.angle_beta   90.00
_cell.angle_gamma   90.00
#
_symmetry.space_group_name_H-M   'P 1'
#
loop_
_entity.id
_entity.type
_entity.pdbx_description
1 polymer ?
#
loop_
_entity_poly.entity_id
_entity_poly.type
_entity_poly.pdbx_seq_one_letter_code
_entity_poly.pdbx_strand_id
1 'polypeptide(L)'
;MWLTSLRPLPTLSKSHCSNALASKSRQCLPRALNVNLKPLVRIRNAHTSAESELRGLLPTMSELGLREGDHVTVGMSGGVDSATTLRILREFPIHLDVIFMRNWDPLLSESPPESSSSPSSISLAYSSTSPINGEPNLSPCQWERDWNDVLKVATQVGIPKDSIRLVDLSKEYWSRVFEPAVGVWERGGTPNPDVDCNREIKFGALLDVLPKKDRHFLATGHYGRVAHPPHLGVSKLLRATDQSKDQTYYLSQMTEPQLSRAILPLGGLLKTDVRRLAEHWGLPNAKKEESMGVCFIGERGKFGDFISQYTSPPEPGYLINLSGERLAEHKGLWYYTVGQRARVANQLKPMFVAKKGVGEKGTDILVVPGPDHPMLLCKDVHTSDFHWIHRTFPREQLDKEPEKVGIQVRHRMNPVGGRIVVGNDIKNVTVEFNESIAGVSPGQVVAVWFDGWCLGSGFIKGTTCVGEM
;
A
#
# COMPACT_ATOMS: atom_id res chain seq x y z
N MET A 1 20.40 57.62 7.24
CA MET A 1 19.77 58.33 8.37
C MET A 1 19.29 57.27 9.36
N TRP A 2 19.68 57.38 10.65
CA TRP A 2 19.27 56.50 11.78
C TRP A 2 19.54 54.97 11.58
N LEU A 3 20.58 54.30 12.11
CA LEU A 3 21.15 54.24 13.48
C LEU A 3 20.07 53.92 14.54
N THR A 4 20.16 53.00 15.50
CA THR A 4 21.19 52.02 15.98
C THR A 4 20.45 50.95 16.83
N SER A 5 20.98 49.82 17.35
CA SER A 5 22.34 49.28 17.55
C SER A 5 22.36 47.73 17.57
N LEU A 6 23.44 47.10 18.07
CA LEU A 6 23.62 45.64 18.28
C LEU A 6 24.42 45.35 19.58
N ARG A 7 24.48 44.06 19.97
CA ARG A 7 25.49 43.38 20.86
C ARG A 7 25.27 43.42 22.41
N PRO A 8 25.96 42.56 23.20
CA PRO A 8 26.10 41.09 23.05
C PRO A 8 26.07 40.30 24.39
N LEU A 9 26.27 38.97 24.30
CA LEU A 9 26.66 38.06 25.39
C LEU A 9 28.04 38.40 26.03
N PRO A 10 28.27 38.03 27.30
CA PRO A 10 29.61 37.83 27.87
C PRO A 10 29.90 36.37 28.29
N THR A 11 31.18 35.99 28.30
CA THR A 11 31.69 34.69 28.77
C THR A 11 32.85 34.87 29.77
N LEU A 12 32.98 33.91 30.69
CA LEU A 12 34.20 33.46 31.40
C LEU A 12 35.09 34.48 32.16
N SER A 13 35.36 34.23 33.45
CA SER A 13 36.70 33.76 33.89
C SER A 13 36.81 33.37 35.39
N LYS A 14 37.87 32.61 35.67
CA LYS A 14 38.25 31.86 36.88
C LYS A 14 38.58 32.69 38.13
N SER A 15 38.49 32.06 39.31
CA SER A 15 39.44 32.25 40.42
C SER A 15 39.61 30.94 41.24
N HIS A 16 40.65 30.87 42.09
CA HIS A 16 41.19 29.63 42.67
C HIS A 16 41.34 29.70 44.20
N CYS A 17 41.51 28.51 44.83
CA CYS A 17 42.27 28.23 46.06
C CYS A 17 41.74 28.56 47.49
N SER A 18 41.43 27.47 48.21
CA SER A 18 42.17 26.99 49.42
C SER A 18 41.85 27.46 50.85
N ASN A 19 41.56 26.46 51.71
CA ASN A 19 41.97 26.24 53.13
C ASN A 19 41.69 27.35 54.20
N ALA A 20 41.31 27.09 55.46
CA ALA A 20 41.69 25.99 56.37
C ALA A 20 40.89 26.02 57.71
N LEU A 21 41.07 24.97 58.54
CA LEU A 21 40.85 24.88 60.01
C LEU A 21 39.38 24.98 60.54
N ALA A 22 38.78 24.12 61.36
CA ALA A 22 39.14 23.04 62.32
C ALA A 22 38.79 23.39 63.79
N SER A 23 37.91 22.61 64.43
CA SER A 23 38.25 21.72 65.57
C SER A 23 37.08 21.40 66.53
N LYS A 24 37.12 20.18 67.12
CA LYS A 24 36.43 19.70 68.35
C LYS A 24 34.88 19.59 68.28
N SER A 25 34.22 18.63 68.95
CA SER A 25 34.65 17.49 69.77
C SER A 25 33.59 16.38 69.80
N ARG A 26 33.98 15.12 70.05
CA ARG A 26 33.06 13.98 70.24
C ARG A 26 32.51 13.95 71.68
N GLN A 27 31.20 13.68 71.83
CA GLN A 27 30.64 12.85 72.91
C GLN A 27 29.24 12.37 72.48
N CYS A 28 28.83 11.18 72.93
CA CYS A 28 27.71 10.42 72.36
C CYS A 28 26.68 9.98 73.41
N LEU A 29 25.40 9.93 72.97
CA LEU A 29 24.27 9.17 73.54
C LEU A 29 23.63 9.70 74.87
N PRO A 30 22.36 9.34 75.18
CA PRO A 30 21.18 9.53 74.30
C PRO A 30 19.89 9.94 75.06
N ARG A 31 18.91 10.54 74.37
CA ARG A 31 17.48 10.24 74.59
C ARG A 31 16.60 10.64 73.40
N ALA A 32 15.48 9.96 73.24
CA ALA A 32 14.70 9.90 72.01
C ALA A 32 13.82 11.14 71.76
N LEU A 33 13.51 11.41 70.48
CA LEU A 33 12.13 11.46 69.94
C LEU A 33 12.10 11.77 68.42
N ASN A 34 11.03 11.32 67.75
CA ASN A 34 10.60 11.66 66.38
C ASN A 34 11.56 11.43 65.20
N VAL A 35 11.67 10.18 64.75
CA VAL A 35 11.90 9.91 63.32
C VAL A 35 10.56 10.05 62.59
N ASN A 36 10.42 11.15 61.84
CA ASN A 36 9.25 11.37 60.98
C ASN A 36 9.39 10.50 59.72
N LEU A 37 8.32 9.77 59.36
CA LEU A 37 8.31 8.83 58.24
C LEU A 37 8.52 9.57 56.90
N LYS A 38 9.69 9.42 56.28
CA LYS A 38 9.86 9.79 54.87
C LYS A 38 9.13 8.77 53.99
N PRO A 39 8.32 9.17 53.00
CA PRO A 39 7.54 8.22 52.22
C PRO A 39 8.43 7.32 51.37
N LEU A 40 8.05 6.04 51.29
CA LEU A 40 8.37 5.19 50.15
C LEU A 40 7.84 5.88 48.88
N VAL A 41 8.73 6.54 48.13
CA VAL A 41 8.39 7.04 46.79
C VAL A 41 8.14 5.82 45.91
N ARG A 42 6.86 5.52 45.71
CA ARG A 42 6.41 4.44 44.83
C ARG A 42 7.04 4.62 43.46
N ILE A 43 7.80 3.62 43.01
CA ILE A 43 7.99 3.37 41.58
C ILE A 43 6.67 2.80 41.03
N ARG A 44 5.67 3.67 40.93
CA ARG A 44 4.44 3.51 40.16
C ARG A 44 4.24 4.85 39.46
N ASN A 45 4.34 4.86 38.13
CA ASN A 45 3.59 5.74 37.20
C ASN A 45 4.17 5.79 35.78
N ALA A 46 5.39 5.28 35.52
CA ALA A 46 5.94 5.22 34.15
C ALA A 46 5.17 4.23 33.25
N HIS A 47 5.02 2.97 33.68
CA HIS A 47 4.32 1.94 32.91
C HIS A 47 2.82 2.24 32.72
N THR A 48 2.14 2.76 33.74
CA THR A 48 0.70 3.06 33.67
C THR A 48 0.40 4.26 32.77
N SER A 49 1.30 5.25 32.69
CA SER A 49 1.17 6.36 31.74
C SER A 49 1.30 5.87 30.30
N ALA A 50 2.30 5.03 30.01
CA ALA A 50 2.53 4.50 28.66
C ALA A 50 1.40 3.54 28.21
N GLU A 51 0.87 2.70 29.10
CA GLU A 51 -0.27 1.84 28.77
C GLU A 51 -1.56 2.65 28.52
N SER A 52 -1.82 3.69 29.32
CA SER A 52 -2.98 4.58 29.11
C SER A 52 -2.88 5.35 27.80
N GLU A 53 -1.67 5.79 27.41
CA GLU A 53 -1.41 6.45 26.14
C GLU A 53 -1.67 5.50 24.97
N LEU A 54 -1.14 4.27 25.03
CA LEU A 54 -1.33 3.27 23.98
C LEU A 54 -2.79 2.80 23.85
N ARG A 55 -3.53 2.67 24.96
CA ARG A 55 -4.98 2.42 24.92
C ARG A 55 -5.74 3.57 24.24
N GLY A 56 -5.29 4.81 24.41
CA GLY A 56 -5.86 5.99 23.75
C GLY A 56 -5.64 6.05 22.22
N LEU A 57 -4.77 5.21 21.67
CA LEU A 57 -4.58 5.06 20.23
C LEU A 57 -5.56 4.06 19.61
N LEU A 58 -6.12 3.13 20.39
CA LEU A 58 -6.94 2.06 19.85
C LEU A 58 -8.27 2.62 19.29
N PRO A 59 -8.68 2.23 18.07
CA PRO A 59 -9.98 2.62 17.56
C PRO A 59 -11.10 2.01 18.42
N THR A 60 -12.24 2.69 18.49
CA THR A 60 -13.45 2.14 19.13
C THR A 60 -14.21 1.23 18.16
N MET A 61 -15.03 0.32 18.70
CA MET A 61 -15.94 -0.48 17.86
C MET A 61 -16.88 0.38 17.02
N SER A 62 -17.33 1.53 17.55
CA SER A 62 -18.22 2.46 16.86
C SER A 62 -17.56 3.10 15.62
N GLU A 63 -16.29 3.51 15.73
CA GLU A 63 -15.51 4.04 14.60
C GLU A 63 -15.28 2.98 13.51
N LEU A 64 -15.22 1.70 13.89
CA LEU A 64 -15.16 0.57 12.97
C LEU A 64 -16.55 0.06 12.53
N GLY A 65 -17.66 0.66 12.98
CA GLY A 65 -19.01 0.20 12.67
C GLY A 65 -19.39 -1.18 13.24
N LEU A 66 -18.58 -1.72 14.16
CA LEU A 66 -18.74 -3.03 14.81
C LEU A 66 -19.67 -2.97 16.04
N ARG A 67 -20.23 -4.12 16.38
CA ARG A 67 -21.12 -4.36 17.53
C ARG A 67 -20.68 -5.63 18.26
N GLU A 68 -21.08 -5.76 19.52
CA GLU A 68 -20.84 -6.98 20.31
C GLU A 68 -21.47 -8.20 19.61
N GLY A 69 -20.71 -9.30 19.54
CA GLY A 69 -21.12 -10.53 18.85
C GLY A 69 -20.99 -10.51 17.32
N ASP A 70 -20.51 -9.42 16.70
CA ASP A 70 -20.19 -9.43 15.27
C ASP A 70 -19.10 -10.47 14.94
N HIS A 71 -19.13 -11.00 13.71
CA HIS A 71 -18.10 -11.89 13.20
C HIS A 71 -17.10 -11.11 12.33
N VAL A 72 -15.81 -11.21 12.64
CA VAL A 72 -14.75 -10.58 11.86
C VAL A 72 -13.67 -11.60 11.54
N THR A 73 -13.49 -11.89 10.25
CA THR A 73 -12.34 -12.68 9.79
C THR A 73 -11.19 -11.73 9.45
N VAL A 74 -10.00 -11.97 10.00
CA VAL A 74 -8.81 -11.16 9.72
C VAL A 74 -7.99 -11.80 8.60
N GLY A 75 -7.88 -11.10 7.47
CA GLY A 75 -6.96 -11.44 6.40
C GLY A 75 -5.53 -11.08 6.78
N MET A 76 -4.70 -12.08 7.06
CA MET A 76 -3.32 -11.92 7.50
C MET A 76 -2.32 -12.25 6.38
N SER A 77 -1.22 -11.48 6.34
CA SER A 77 -0.14 -11.61 5.34
C SER A 77 1.21 -12.00 5.95
N GLY A 78 1.27 -12.25 7.27
CA GLY A 78 2.53 -12.40 7.99
C GLY A 78 3.28 -11.09 8.25
N GLY A 79 2.80 -9.95 7.73
CA GLY A 79 3.33 -8.61 7.99
C GLY A 79 2.82 -7.97 9.28
N VAL A 80 3.60 -7.03 9.83
CA VAL A 80 3.33 -6.34 11.12
C VAL A 80 1.96 -5.69 11.17
N ASP A 81 1.50 -5.11 10.05
CA ASP A 81 0.21 -4.42 9.95
C ASP A 81 -0.95 -5.37 10.23
N SER A 82 -0.99 -6.51 9.52
CA SER A 82 -2.04 -7.52 9.73
C SER A 82 -2.01 -8.17 11.12
N ALA A 83 -0.82 -8.30 11.72
CA ALA A 83 -0.66 -8.78 13.09
C ALA A 83 -1.18 -7.78 14.12
N THR A 84 -0.93 -6.49 13.90
CA THR A 84 -1.45 -5.40 14.74
C THR A 84 -2.96 -5.29 14.60
N THR A 85 -3.52 -5.40 13.38
CA THR A 85 -4.96 -5.51 13.12
C THR A 85 -5.61 -6.63 13.94
N LEU A 86 -5.08 -7.85 13.89
CA LEU A 86 -5.61 -8.97 14.68
C LEU A 86 -5.56 -8.66 16.19
N ARG A 87 -4.43 -8.12 16.67
CA ARG A 87 -4.24 -7.84 18.08
C ARG A 87 -5.13 -6.70 18.60
N ILE A 88 -5.39 -5.66 17.80
CA ILE A 88 -6.37 -4.60 18.10
C ILE A 88 -7.76 -5.21 18.25
N LEU A 89 -8.22 -5.96 17.24
CA LEU A 89 -9.56 -6.54 17.22
C LEU A 89 -9.80 -7.52 18.38
N ARG A 90 -8.75 -8.17 18.91
CA ARG A 90 -8.83 -9.08 20.06
C ARG A 90 -9.24 -8.40 21.37
N GLU A 91 -9.14 -7.08 21.47
CA GLU A 91 -9.63 -6.32 22.64
C GLU A 91 -11.17 -6.17 22.65
N PHE A 92 -11.86 -6.51 21.55
CA PHE A 92 -13.31 -6.33 21.43
C PHE A 92 -14.10 -7.63 21.71
N PRO A 93 -15.33 -7.55 22.24
CA PRO A 93 -16.24 -8.69 22.43
C PRO A 93 -16.89 -9.12 21.09
N ILE A 94 -16.06 -9.64 20.18
CA ILE A 94 -16.45 -10.10 18.84
C ILE A 94 -15.88 -11.50 18.56
N HIS A 95 -16.46 -12.19 17.58
CA HIS A 95 -15.95 -13.47 17.11
C HIS A 95 -14.84 -13.25 16.08
N LEU A 96 -13.66 -13.83 16.32
CA LEU A 96 -12.48 -13.67 15.46
C LEU A 96 -12.01 -14.98 14.85
N ASP A 97 -11.91 -14.98 13.52
CA ASP A 97 -11.23 -16.00 12.73
C ASP A 97 -10.03 -15.37 12.00
N VAL A 98 -9.05 -16.19 11.62
CA VAL A 98 -7.88 -15.77 10.85
C VAL A 98 -7.83 -16.55 9.53
N ILE A 99 -7.63 -15.83 8.43
CA ILE A 99 -7.31 -16.43 7.14
C ILE A 99 -5.98 -15.89 6.62
N PHE A 100 -5.11 -16.80 6.19
CA PHE A 100 -4.00 -16.50 5.28
C PHE A 100 -4.39 -16.93 3.87
N MET A 101 -4.11 -16.09 2.88
CA MET A 101 -4.39 -16.38 1.46
C MET A 101 -3.10 -16.69 0.70
N ARG A 102 -3.06 -17.84 0.01
CA ARG A 102 -2.00 -18.20 -0.94
C ARG A 102 -2.47 -17.84 -2.34
N ASN A 103 -1.93 -16.76 -2.89
CA ASN A 103 -2.34 -16.22 -4.20
C ASN A 103 -1.30 -16.48 -5.30
N TRP A 104 -0.10 -16.94 -4.95
CA TRP A 104 0.95 -17.33 -5.88
C TRP A 104 1.71 -18.52 -5.32
N ASP A 105 1.97 -19.51 -6.16
CA ASP A 105 2.84 -20.63 -5.83
C ASP A 105 3.82 -20.82 -6.99
N PRO A 106 5.12 -20.49 -6.81
CA PRO A 106 6.10 -20.61 -7.89
C PRO A 106 6.16 -22.00 -8.52
N LEU A 107 5.89 -23.08 -7.77
CA LEU A 107 5.90 -24.43 -8.32
C LEU A 107 4.74 -24.69 -9.29
N LEU A 108 3.59 -24.03 -9.06
CA LEU A 108 2.42 -24.12 -9.95
C LEU A 108 2.45 -23.06 -11.07
N SER A 109 3.06 -21.90 -10.81
CA SER A 109 3.05 -20.72 -11.69
C SER A 109 4.31 -20.52 -12.54
N GLU A 110 5.41 -21.23 -12.26
CA GLU A 110 6.67 -21.21 -13.03
C GLU A 110 6.98 -22.59 -13.67
N SER A 111 6.06 -23.55 -13.58
CA SER A 111 6.15 -24.83 -14.31
C SER A 111 6.03 -24.59 -15.83
N PRO A 112 6.91 -25.14 -16.68
CA PRO A 112 6.79 -25.00 -18.13
C PRO A 112 5.48 -25.64 -18.64
N PRO A 113 4.81 -25.05 -19.64
CA PRO A 113 3.72 -25.75 -20.31
C PRO A 113 4.26 -27.01 -20.99
N GLU A 114 3.73 -28.17 -20.64
CA GLU A 114 4.09 -29.43 -21.29
C GLU A 114 3.78 -29.35 -22.79
N SER A 115 4.79 -29.57 -23.63
CA SER A 115 4.66 -29.56 -25.07
C SER A 115 3.93 -30.81 -25.56
N SER A 116 2.60 -30.82 -25.50
CA SER A 116 1.80 -31.82 -26.22
C SER A 116 0.45 -31.28 -26.70
N SER A 117 0.05 -31.77 -27.87
CA SER A 117 -1.17 -31.40 -28.58
C SER A 117 -2.42 -32.04 -27.99
N SER A 118 -3.51 -31.26 -27.93
CA SER A 118 -4.95 -31.63 -27.83
C SER A 118 -5.64 -31.22 -26.51
N PRO A 119 -6.86 -30.64 -26.56
CA PRO A 119 -7.53 -30.13 -25.37
C PRO A 119 -8.48 -31.16 -24.72
N SER A 120 -8.04 -31.82 -23.65
CA SER A 120 -8.95 -32.53 -22.74
C SER A 120 -8.34 -32.72 -21.34
N SER A 121 -9.13 -32.35 -20.32
CA SER A 121 -8.89 -32.56 -18.87
C SER A 121 -7.57 -32.04 -18.28
N ILE A 122 -7.64 -30.85 -17.65
CA ILE A 122 -6.63 -30.41 -16.66
C ILE A 122 -6.76 -31.31 -15.42
N SER A 123 -5.92 -32.34 -15.33
CA SER A 123 -5.77 -33.16 -14.13
C SER A 123 -4.68 -32.58 -13.24
N LEU A 124 -5.08 -31.94 -12.13
CA LEU A 124 -4.16 -31.41 -11.11
C LEU A 124 -3.62 -32.55 -10.24
N ALA A 125 -2.67 -33.32 -10.79
CA ALA A 125 -1.96 -34.34 -10.04
C ALA A 125 -0.83 -33.71 -9.22
N TYR A 126 -0.93 -33.80 -7.89
CA TYR A 126 0.19 -33.51 -6.98
C TYR A 126 1.33 -34.53 -7.22
N SER A 127 2.44 -34.09 -7.80
CA SER A 127 3.65 -34.92 -7.86
C SER A 127 4.41 -34.81 -6.53
N SER A 128 4.05 -35.68 -5.58
CA SER A 128 4.80 -35.86 -4.34
C SER A 128 6.02 -36.74 -4.59
N THR A 129 7.12 -36.15 -5.05
CA THR A 129 8.42 -36.82 -5.18
C THR A 129 9.43 -36.29 -4.16
N SER A 130 9.87 -37.17 -3.25
CA SER A 130 11.00 -36.92 -2.35
C SER A 130 12.29 -36.67 -3.16
N PRO A 131 13.23 -35.84 -2.67
CA PRO A 131 14.37 -35.42 -3.47
C PRO A 131 15.37 -36.56 -3.69
N ILE A 132 15.73 -36.78 -4.96
CA ILE A 132 16.88 -37.61 -5.35
C ILE A 132 18.02 -36.68 -5.77
N ASN A 133 19.06 -36.61 -4.94
CA ASN A 133 20.43 -36.16 -5.20
C ASN A 133 20.64 -35.05 -6.25
N GLY A 134 20.66 -33.81 -5.76
CA GLY A 134 21.15 -32.63 -6.49
C GLY A 134 20.42 -31.39 -6.00
N GLU A 135 20.99 -30.66 -5.04
CA GLU A 135 20.34 -29.50 -4.43
C GLU A 135 20.00 -28.43 -5.48
N PRO A 136 18.70 -28.12 -5.71
CA PRO A 136 18.31 -26.83 -6.22
C PRO A 136 18.41 -25.84 -5.05
N ASN A 137 19.04 -24.68 -5.27
CA ASN A 137 19.07 -23.59 -4.28
C ASN A 137 17.69 -22.89 -4.20
N LEU A 138 16.65 -23.66 -3.86
CA LEU A 138 15.30 -23.18 -3.62
C LEU A 138 15.28 -22.52 -2.24
N SER A 139 15.28 -21.18 -2.23
CA SER A 139 14.80 -20.44 -1.06
C SER A 139 13.46 -21.04 -0.63
N PRO A 140 13.23 -21.30 0.67
CA PRO A 140 11.93 -21.78 1.13
C PRO A 140 10.84 -20.83 0.63
N CYS A 141 9.73 -21.41 0.19
CA CYS A 141 8.64 -20.69 -0.47
C CYS A 141 8.21 -19.48 0.37
N GLN A 142 8.20 -18.29 -0.22
CA GLN A 142 7.96 -17.06 0.54
C GLN A 142 6.63 -17.12 1.32
N TRP A 143 5.59 -17.67 0.70
CA TRP A 143 4.28 -17.84 1.32
C TRP A 143 4.29 -18.79 2.53
N GLU A 144 5.17 -19.79 2.58
CA GLU A 144 5.30 -20.69 3.74
C GLU A 144 5.91 -19.96 4.94
N ARG A 145 6.90 -19.09 4.70
CA ARG A 145 7.48 -18.24 5.75
C ARG A 145 6.43 -17.29 6.33
N ASP A 146 5.67 -16.64 5.46
CA ASP A 146 4.60 -15.72 5.86
C ASP A 146 3.43 -16.44 6.57
N TRP A 147 3.05 -17.64 6.12
CA TRP A 147 2.08 -18.50 6.80
C TRP A 147 2.55 -18.90 8.21
N ASN A 148 3.80 -19.33 8.35
CA ASN A 148 4.37 -19.64 9.66
C ASN A 148 4.40 -18.42 10.59
N ASP A 149 4.62 -17.21 10.07
CA ASP A 149 4.51 -15.99 10.87
C ASP A 149 3.06 -15.68 11.29
N VAL A 150 2.07 -15.94 10.42
CA VAL A 150 0.64 -15.87 10.80
C VAL A 150 0.31 -16.84 11.93
N LEU A 151 0.75 -18.10 11.82
CA LEU A 151 0.53 -19.11 12.87
C LEU A 151 1.14 -18.70 14.23
N LYS A 152 2.37 -18.16 14.24
CA LYS A 152 3.00 -17.64 15.47
C LYS A 152 2.20 -16.50 16.09
N VAL A 153 1.84 -15.49 15.28
CA VAL A 153 1.07 -14.33 15.76
C VAL A 153 -0.29 -14.76 16.29
N ALA A 154 -1.06 -15.52 15.53
CA ALA A 154 -2.41 -15.94 15.91
C ALA A 154 -2.39 -16.82 17.18
N THR A 155 -1.38 -17.68 17.34
CA THR A 155 -1.18 -18.45 18.58
C THR A 155 -0.88 -17.53 19.77
N GLN A 156 0.00 -16.54 19.61
CA GLN A 156 0.33 -15.58 20.68
C GLN A 156 -0.85 -14.68 21.07
N VAL A 157 -1.72 -14.32 20.12
CA VAL A 157 -2.96 -13.55 20.36
C VAL A 157 -4.08 -14.43 20.97
N GLY A 158 -3.87 -15.75 21.06
CA GLY A 158 -4.83 -16.68 21.64
C GLY A 158 -6.05 -16.92 20.75
N ILE A 159 -5.82 -17.06 19.44
CA ILE A 159 -6.83 -17.52 18.47
C ILE A 159 -6.83 -19.06 18.46
N PRO A 160 -8.00 -19.73 18.54
CA PRO A 160 -8.10 -21.19 18.43
C PRO A 160 -7.55 -21.71 17.09
N LYS A 161 -6.91 -22.88 17.08
CA LYS A 161 -6.27 -23.42 15.86
C LYS A 161 -7.27 -23.73 14.73
N ASP A 162 -8.47 -24.14 15.10
CA ASP A 162 -9.63 -24.38 14.21
C ASP A 162 -10.19 -23.09 13.58
N SER A 163 -9.99 -21.93 14.23
CA SER A 163 -10.28 -20.60 13.68
C SER A 163 -9.18 -20.04 12.77
N ILE A 164 -8.07 -20.75 12.54
CA ILE A 164 -6.97 -20.30 11.67
C ILE A 164 -6.91 -21.17 10.41
N ARG A 165 -7.09 -20.58 9.22
CA ARG A 165 -7.18 -21.32 7.95
C ARG A 165 -6.28 -20.72 6.87
N LEU A 166 -5.73 -21.59 6.02
CA LEU A 166 -5.12 -21.22 4.75
C LEU A 166 -6.18 -21.38 3.64
N VAL A 167 -6.32 -20.38 2.79
CA VAL A 167 -7.17 -20.44 1.59
C VAL A 167 -6.27 -20.24 0.37
N ASP A 168 -6.34 -21.15 -0.60
CA ASP A 168 -5.66 -21.00 -1.89
C ASP A 168 -6.58 -20.25 -2.86
N LEU A 169 -6.09 -19.13 -3.39
CA LEU A 169 -6.75 -18.29 -4.40
C LEU A 169 -5.82 -18.06 -5.61
N SER A 170 -4.84 -18.95 -5.82
CA SER A 170 -3.86 -18.83 -6.91
C SER A 170 -4.50 -18.86 -8.30
N LYS A 171 -5.58 -19.63 -8.48
CA LYS A 171 -6.34 -19.71 -9.75
C LYS A 171 -7.10 -18.42 -10.04
N GLU A 172 -7.74 -17.86 -9.01
CA GLU A 172 -8.45 -16.58 -9.09
C GLU A 172 -7.46 -15.43 -9.32
N TYR A 173 -6.32 -15.42 -8.63
CA TYR A 173 -5.27 -14.43 -8.85
C TYR A 173 -4.71 -14.51 -10.27
N TRP A 174 -4.43 -15.71 -10.77
CA TRP A 174 -3.96 -15.90 -12.14
C TRP A 174 -4.95 -15.33 -13.16
N SER A 175 -6.20 -15.80 -13.13
CA SER A 175 -7.22 -15.47 -14.13
C SER A 175 -7.80 -14.05 -14.02
N ARG A 176 -7.90 -13.48 -12.82
CA ARG A 176 -8.55 -12.17 -12.59
C ARG A 176 -7.58 -11.00 -12.43
N VAL A 177 -6.28 -11.27 -12.18
CA VAL A 177 -5.28 -10.22 -11.93
C VAL A 177 -4.07 -10.38 -12.85
N PHE A 178 -3.44 -11.55 -12.87
CA PHE A 178 -2.16 -11.73 -13.55
C PHE A 178 -2.30 -11.76 -15.09
N GLU A 179 -3.13 -12.63 -15.63
CA GLU A 179 -3.39 -12.74 -17.07
C GLU A 179 -3.93 -11.42 -17.69
N PRO A 180 -4.90 -10.70 -17.07
CA PRO A 180 -5.28 -9.36 -17.51
C PRO A 180 -4.12 -8.36 -17.52
N ALA A 181 -3.22 -8.40 -16.52
CA ALA A 181 -2.05 -7.53 -16.47
C ALA A 181 -1.02 -7.88 -17.57
N VAL A 182 -0.80 -9.17 -17.86
CA VAL A 182 0.00 -9.64 -19.02
C VAL A 182 -0.51 -9.02 -20.31
N GLY A 183 -1.82 -9.09 -20.58
CA GLY A 183 -2.39 -8.46 -21.77
C GLY A 183 -2.20 -6.93 -21.84
N VAL A 184 -2.12 -6.22 -20.69
CA VAL A 184 -1.79 -4.78 -20.68
C VAL A 184 -0.31 -4.54 -21.00
N TRP A 185 0.61 -5.36 -20.48
CA TRP A 185 2.04 -5.28 -20.81
C TRP A 185 2.31 -5.58 -22.29
N GLU A 186 1.65 -6.59 -22.88
CA GLU A 186 1.79 -6.93 -24.30
C GLU A 186 1.35 -5.78 -25.22
N ARG A 187 0.28 -5.06 -24.87
CA ARG A 187 -0.15 -3.84 -25.57
C ARG A 187 0.72 -2.61 -25.27
N GLY A 188 1.88 -2.79 -24.63
CA GLY A 188 2.80 -1.72 -24.28
C GLY A 188 2.32 -0.80 -23.15
N GLY A 189 1.24 -1.12 -22.45
CA GLY A 189 0.78 -0.38 -21.28
C GLY A 189 1.64 -0.65 -20.03
N THR A 190 1.25 -0.05 -18.90
CA THR A 190 1.83 -0.36 -17.58
C THR A 190 0.68 -0.57 -16.58
N PRO A 191 0.25 -1.82 -16.28
CA PRO A 191 -0.88 -2.12 -15.40
C PRO A 191 -0.58 -1.84 -13.92
N ASN A 192 -1.63 -1.84 -13.08
CA ASN A 192 -1.50 -1.75 -11.63
C ASN A 192 -2.18 -2.95 -10.94
N PRO A 193 -1.55 -4.14 -10.95
CA PRO A 193 -2.17 -5.40 -10.49
C PRO A 193 -2.51 -5.38 -9.00
N ASP A 194 -1.93 -4.49 -8.19
CA ASP A 194 -2.27 -4.36 -6.77
C ASP A 194 -3.70 -3.82 -6.58
N VAL A 195 -4.18 -2.94 -7.47
CA VAL A 195 -5.56 -2.42 -7.45
C VAL A 195 -6.55 -3.56 -7.74
N ASP A 196 -6.31 -4.31 -8.81
CA ASP A 196 -7.13 -5.48 -9.19
C ASP A 196 -7.07 -6.58 -8.14
N CYS A 197 -5.90 -6.84 -7.54
CA CYS A 197 -5.77 -7.80 -6.46
C CYS A 197 -6.63 -7.46 -5.23
N ASN A 198 -6.74 -6.17 -4.88
CA ASN A 198 -7.64 -5.76 -3.81
C ASN A 198 -9.12 -6.00 -4.19
N ARG A 199 -9.52 -5.60 -5.40
CA ARG A 199 -10.89 -5.74 -5.91
C ARG A 199 -11.33 -7.19 -6.09
N GLU A 200 -10.55 -7.98 -6.82
CA GLU A 200 -10.91 -9.31 -7.31
C GLU A 200 -10.56 -10.44 -6.34
N ILE A 201 -9.51 -10.26 -5.53
CA ILE A 201 -8.99 -11.32 -4.65
C ILE A 201 -9.27 -11.00 -3.19
N LYS A 202 -8.69 -9.92 -2.63
CA LYS A 202 -8.81 -9.66 -1.19
C LYS A 202 -10.23 -9.34 -0.76
N PHE A 203 -10.94 -8.51 -1.52
CA PHE A 203 -12.34 -8.19 -1.26
C PHE A 203 -13.31 -8.84 -2.26
N GLY A 204 -12.80 -9.59 -3.24
CA GLY A 204 -13.58 -10.45 -4.13
C GLY A 204 -13.58 -11.89 -3.64
N ALA A 205 -12.76 -12.76 -4.25
CA ALA A 205 -12.74 -14.19 -3.98
C ALA A 205 -12.58 -14.57 -2.49
N LEU A 206 -11.74 -13.86 -1.72
CA LEU A 206 -11.60 -14.08 -0.27
C LEU A 206 -12.88 -13.70 0.50
N LEU A 207 -13.61 -12.68 0.06
CA LEU A 207 -14.87 -12.25 0.67
C LEU A 207 -16.04 -13.18 0.31
N ASP A 208 -15.95 -13.87 -0.83
CA ASP A 208 -16.89 -14.90 -1.28
C ASP A 208 -16.76 -16.22 -0.51
N VAL A 209 -15.56 -16.60 -0.06
CA VAL A 209 -15.37 -17.79 0.81
C VAL A 209 -15.76 -17.54 2.27
N LEU A 210 -16.00 -16.28 2.68
CA LEU A 210 -16.54 -15.99 3.99
C LEU A 210 -18.03 -16.33 4.06
N PRO A 211 -18.55 -16.81 5.21
CA PRO A 211 -19.98 -17.02 5.42
C PRO A 211 -20.81 -15.79 5.00
N LYS A 212 -21.86 -16.03 4.21
CA LYS A 212 -22.86 -15.01 3.83
C LYS A 212 -23.88 -14.81 4.95
N LYS A 213 -23.37 -14.57 6.17
CA LYS A 213 -24.15 -14.23 7.36
C LYS A 213 -24.24 -12.72 7.51
N ASP A 214 -25.32 -12.25 8.11
CA ASP A 214 -25.43 -10.85 8.53
C ASP A 214 -24.28 -10.49 9.49
N ARG A 215 -23.71 -9.30 9.29
CA ARG A 215 -22.61 -8.74 10.10
C ARG A 215 -21.37 -9.65 10.21
N HIS A 216 -21.05 -10.38 9.14
CA HIS A 216 -19.74 -11.02 8.94
C HIS A 216 -18.84 -10.16 8.05
N PHE A 217 -17.81 -9.58 8.66
CA PHE A 217 -16.84 -8.67 8.03
C PHE A 217 -15.48 -9.33 7.74
N LEU A 218 -14.75 -8.75 6.79
CA LEU A 218 -13.34 -9.01 6.52
C LEU A 218 -12.50 -7.83 7.01
N ALA A 219 -11.64 -8.06 8.00
CA ALA A 219 -10.64 -7.09 8.43
C ALA A 219 -9.30 -7.30 7.73
N THR A 220 -8.61 -6.21 7.41
CA THR A 220 -7.26 -6.26 6.81
C THR A 220 -6.32 -5.23 7.42
N GLY A 221 -5.01 -5.37 7.17
CA GLY A 221 -3.98 -4.42 7.59
C GLY A 221 -3.81 -3.22 6.67
N HIS A 222 -4.84 -2.77 5.94
CA HIS A 222 -4.70 -1.61 5.06
C HIS A 222 -4.86 -0.28 5.82
N TYR A 223 -4.10 0.72 5.38
CA TYR A 223 -4.20 2.10 5.82
C TYR A 223 -5.27 2.82 4.99
N GLY A 224 -6.48 2.83 5.51
CA GLY A 224 -7.65 3.54 4.98
C GLY A 224 -8.75 3.44 6.01
N ARG A 225 -9.78 4.28 5.95
CA ARG A 225 -10.92 4.23 6.87
C ARG A 225 -12.18 3.85 6.11
N VAL A 226 -13.04 3.03 6.71
CA VAL A 226 -14.39 2.76 6.20
C VAL A 226 -15.37 3.36 7.19
N ALA A 227 -16.09 4.41 6.77
CA ALA A 227 -17.13 5.02 7.59
C ALA A 227 -18.45 4.27 7.33
N HIS A 228 -18.81 3.39 8.26
CA HIS A 228 -20.11 2.70 8.24
C HIS A 228 -21.17 3.58 8.89
N PRO A 229 -22.22 4.01 8.17
CA PRO A 229 -23.29 4.80 8.76
C PRO A 229 -24.16 3.94 9.69
N PRO A 230 -24.66 4.49 10.82
CA PRO A 230 -25.44 3.72 11.79
C PRO A 230 -26.80 3.25 11.25
N HIS A 231 -27.40 3.99 10.30
CA HIS A 231 -28.70 3.70 9.68
C HIS A 231 -28.69 4.07 8.18
N LEU A 232 -29.35 3.25 7.35
CA LEU A 232 -29.82 3.55 5.97
C LEU A 232 -28.85 4.40 5.10
N GLY A 233 -27.56 4.06 5.09
CA GLY A 233 -26.57 4.77 4.29
C GLY A 233 -25.49 3.85 3.71
N VAL A 234 -24.75 4.37 2.75
CA VAL A 234 -23.64 3.66 2.08
C VAL A 234 -22.34 3.78 2.88
N SER A 235 -21.56 2.70 2.95
CA SER A 235 -20.27 2.69 3.67
C SER A 235 -19.19 3.37 2.84
N LYS A 236 -18.60 4.47 3.34
CA LYS A 236 -17.67 5.31 2.57
C LYS A 236 -16.21 4.94 2.80
N LEU A 237 -15.43 4.81 1.73
CA LEU A 237 -13.97 4.71 1.81
C LEU A 237 -13.36 6.12 1.98
N LEU A 238 -12.68 6.35 3.10
CA LEU A 238 -12.02 7.62 3.44
C LEU A 238 -10.51 7.42 3.56
N ARG A 239 -9.71 8.45 3.22
CA ARG A 239 -8.24 8.42 3.41
C ARG A 239 -7.87 8.07 4.86
N ALA A 240 -6.76 7.35 5.02
CA ALA A 240 -6.11 7.12 6.30
C ALA A 240 -5.75 8.45 6.99
N THR A 241 -5.47 8.40 8.30
CA THR A 241 -4.84 9.53 9.02
C THR A 241 -3.41 9.77 8.51
N ASP A 242 -2.62 8.70 8.38
CA ASP A 242 -1.26 8.73 7.83
C ASP A 242 -1.27 8.86 6.29
N GLN A 243 -1.17 10.10 5.79
CA GLN A 243 -1.12 10.34 4.34
C GLN A 243 0.10 9.69 3.66
N SER A 244 1.19 9.43 4.39
CA SER A 244 2.39 8.80 3.82
C SER A 244 2.21 7.29 3.58
N LYS A 245 1.17 6.71 4.18
CA LYS A 245 0.80 5.29 4.06
C LYS A 245 -0.59 5.05 3.50
N ASP A 246 -1.35 6.10 3.17
CA ASP A 246 -2.71 5.99 2.66
C ASP A 246 -2.79 5.03 1.45
N GLN A 247 -3.51 3.94 1.64
CA GLN A 247 -3.70 2.87 0.67
C GLN A 247 -5.06 2.97 -0.03
N THR A 248 -5.86 4.03 0.20
CA THR A 248 -7.15 4.17 -0.50
C THR A 248 -7.01 4.23 -2.03
N TYR A 249 -5.86 4.64 -2.56
CA TYR A 249 -5.55 4.50 -4.00
C TYR A 249 -5.68 3.06 -4.49
N TYR A 250 -5.19 2.08 -3.72
CA TYR A 250 -5.27 0.66 -4.04
C TYR A 250 -6.64 0.03 -3.76
N LEU A 251 -7.48 0.70 -2.96
CA LEU A 251 -8.84 0.27 -2.62
C LEU A 251 -9.92 1.00 -3.45
N SER A 252 -9.52 1.92 -4.34
CA SER A 252 -10.40 2.80 -5.11
C SER A 252 -11.25 2.10 -6.17
N GLN A 253 -11.00 0.80 -6.42
CA GLN A 253 -11.81 -0.09 -7.27
C GLN A 253 -12.80 -0.97 -6.48
N MET A 254 -12.83 -0.87 -5.14
CA MET A 254 -13.79 -1.63 -4.34
C MET A 254 -15.24 -1.19 -4.64
N THR A 255 -16.16 -2.13 -4.66
CA THR A 255 -17.59 -1.87 -4.78
C THR A 255 -18.22 -1.56 -3.42
N GLU A 256 -19.38 -0.90 -3.40
CA GLU A 256 -20.12 -0.64 -2.14
C GLU A 256 -20.41 -1.92 -1.33
N PRO A 257 -20.87 -3.07 -1.91
CA PRO A 257 -21.07 -4.30 -1.15
C PRO A 257 -19.78 -4.92 -0.58
N GLN A 258 -18.63 -4.62 -1.17
CA GLN A 258 -17.33 -5.02 -0.63
C GLN A 258 -16.93 -4.12 0.55
N LEU A 259 -17.10 -2.80 0.42
CA LEU A 259 -16.85 -1.85 1.51
C LEU A 259 -17.76 -2.06 2.71
N SER A 260 -19.04 -2.37 2.50
CA SER A 260 -19.99 -2.61 3.61
C SER A 260 -19.63 -3.83 4.47
N ARG A 261 -18.75 -4.71 3.98
CA ARG A 261 -18.18 -5.85 4.71
C ARG A 261 -16.69 -5.68 5.06
N ALA A 262 -16.07 -4.53 4.78
CA ALA A 262 -14.63 -4.31 4.99
C ALA A 262 -14.33 -3.52 6.26
N ILE A 263 -13.37 -3.99 7.07
CA ILE A 263 -12.93 -3.33 8.30
C ILE A 263 -11.42 -3.01 8.19
N LEU A 264 -11.04 -1.76 8.46
CA LEU A 264 -9.66 -1.27 8.30
C LEU A 264 -9.13 -0.64 9.61
N PRO A 265 -8.73 -1.42 10.63
CA PRO A 265 -8.45 -0.89 11.97
C PRO A 265 -7.24 0.05 12.06
N LEU A 266 -6.34 0.04 11.08
CA LEU A 266 -5.15 0.89 11.06
C LEU A 266 -5.41 2.28 10.47
N GLY A 267 -6.59 2.52 9.88
CA GLY A 267 -6.90 3.78 9.20
C GLY A 267 -6.84 5.03 10.08
N GLY A 268 -7.03 4.88 11.40
CA GLY A 268 -6.90 5.97 12.36
C GLY A 268 -5.48 6.26 12.83
N LEU A 269 -4.53 5.36 12.56
CA LEU A 269 -3.20 5.33 13.18
C LEU A 269 -2.09 5.87 12.26
N LEU A 270 -0.99 6.35 12.85
CA LEU A 270 0.27 6.51 12.15
C LEU A 270 1.04 5.19 12.09
N LYS A 271 1.87 4.98 11.06
CA LYS A 271 2.71 3.77 10.99
C LYS A 271 3.65 3.60 12.19
N THR A 272 4.10 4.72 12.75
CA THR A 272 4.89 4.76 13.99
C THR A 272 4.14 4.16 15.17
N ASP A 273 2.84 4.48 15.27
CA ASP A 273 1.97 4.00 16.34
C ASP A 273 1.67 2.51 16.18
N VAL A 274 1.43 2.05 14.94
CA VAL A 274 1.27 0.63 14.62
C VAL A 274 2.52 -0.18 15.02
N ARG A 275 3.72 0.31 14.70
CA ARG A 275 4.97 -0.34 15.15
C ARG A 275 5.13 -0.31 16.68
N ARG A 276 4.83 0.83 17.33
CA ARG A 276 4.90 0.96 18.80
C ARG A 276 3.93 0.01 19.51
N LEU A 277 2.71 -0.15 19.00
CA LEU A 277 1.73 -1.12 19.49
C LEU A 277 2.22 -2.57 19.29
N ALA A 278 2.75 -2.90 18.11
CA ALA A 278 3.30 -4.22 17.83
C ALA A 278 4.48 -4.58 18.76
N GLU A 279 5.38 -3.63 19.02
CA GLU A 279 6.48 -3.80 19.97
C GLU A 279 5.99 -3.91 21.43
N HIS A 280 5.02 -3.10 21.84
CA HIS A 280 4.42 -3.16 23.17
C HIS A 280 3.76 -4.51 23.48
N TRP A 281 3.04 -5.08 22.51
CA TRP A 281 2.45 -6.41 22.61
C TRP A 281 3.44 -7.56 22.33
N GLY A 282 4.71 -7.23 22.04
CA GLY A 282 5.76 -8.21 21.76
C GLY A 282 5.46 -9.10 20.56
N LEU A 283 4.78 -8.58 19.52
CA LEU A 283 4.37 -9.39 18.37
C LEU A 283 5.61 -9.94 17.63
N PRO A 284 5.63 -11.22 17.21
CA PRO A 284 6.83 -11.86 16.65
C PRO A 284 7.41 -11.15 15.41
N ASN A 285 6.54 -10.47 14.66
CA ASN A 285 6.87 -9.74 13.44
C ASN A 285 6.91 -8.21 13.61
N ALA A 286 6.93 -7.67 14.84
CA ALA A 286 6.97 -6.23 15.10
C ALA A 286 8.13 -5.50 14.38
N LYS A 287 9.28 -6.16 14.28
CA LYS A 287 10.50 -5.68 13.61
C LYS A 287 10.61 -6.09 12.14
N LYS A 288 9.62 -6.78 11.57
CA LYS A 288 9.62 -7.18 10.16
C LYS A 288 9.54 -5.94 9.28
N GLU A 289 10.31 -5.95 8.19
CA GLU A 289 10.25 -4.91 7.16
C GLU A 289 8.94 -5.01 6.36
N GLU A 290 8.60 -3.95 5.64
CA GLU A 290 7.43 -3.96 4.76
C GLU A 290 7.78 -4.68 3.45
N SER A 291 6.96 -5.64 3.02
CA SER A 291 7.14 -6.29 1.72
C SER A 291 6.96 -5.27 0.59
N MET A 292 7.93 -5.19 -0.32
CA MET A 292 7.84 -4.37 -1.54
C MET A 292 7.62 -5.27 -2.77
N GLY A 293 7.38 -4.64 -3.93
CA GLY A 293 7.09 -5.34 -5.19
C GLY A 293 5.59 -5.61 -5.40
N VAL A 294 5.27 -6.31 -6.49
CA VAL A 294 3.89 -6.68 -6.83
C VAL A 294 3.36 -7.68 -5.80
N CYS A 295 2.11 -7.49 -5.35
CA CYS A 295 1.50 -8.33 -4.32
C CYS A 295 1.66 -9.83 -4.65
N PHE A 296 2.11 -10.62 -3.67
CA PHE A 296 2.33 -12.09 -3.75
C PHE A 296 3.43 -12.60 -4.69
N ILE A 297 3.84 -11.84 -5.71
CA ILE A 297 4.98 -12.19 -6.60
C ILE A 297 6.33 -11.80 -5.97
N GLY A 298 6.32 -10.75 -5.13
CA GLY A 298 7.46 -10.28 -4.35
C GLY A 298 8.46 -9.41 -5.14
N GLU A 299 9.60 -9.11 -4.52
CA GLU A 299 10.68 -8.36 -5.16
C GLU A 299 11.43 -9.23 -6.18
N ARG A 300 11.34 -8.87 -7.46
CA ARG A 300 12.11 -9.49 -8.55
C ARG A 300 13.03 -8.44 -9.18
N GLY A 301 14.35 -8.60 -9.02
CA GLY A 301 15.35 -7.62 -9.48
C GLY A 301 15.40 -7.37 -10.99
N LYS A 302 14.74 -8.20 -11.80
CA LYS A 302 14.57 -8.02 -13.25
C LYS A 302 13.12 -8.28 -13.69
N PHE A 303 12.20 -7.42 -13.26
CA PHE A 303 10.77 -7.59 -13.51
C PHE A 303 10.40 -7.82 -15.00
N GLY A 304 11.05 -7.13 -15.94
CA GLY A 304 10.81 -7.34 -17.38
C GLY A 304 11.22 -8.73 -17.90
N ASP A 305 12.23 -9.36 -17.31
CA ASP A 305 12.64 -10.73 -17.64
C ASP A 305 11.69 -11.78 -17.01
N PHE A 306 10.95 -11.41 -15.97
CA PHE A 306 9.86 -12.23 -15.41
C PHE A 306 8.61 -12.17 -16.30
N ILE A 307 8.18 -10.97 -16.74
CA ILE A 307 7.04 -10.84 -17.67
C ILE A 307 7.30 -11.56 -19.00
N SER A 308 8.54 -11.53 -19.51
CA SER A 308 8.91 -12.21 -20.76
C SER A 308 8.87 -13.75 -20.70
N GLN A 309 8.50 -14.36 -19.57
CA GLN A 309 8.21 -15.80 -19.45
C GLN A 309 6.74 -16.13 -19.77
N TYR A 310 5.86 -15.11 -19.79
CA TYR A 310 4.41 -15.25 -19.91
C TYR A 310 3.83 -14.54 -21.13
N THR A 311 4.61 -13.68 -21.80
CA THR A 311 4.23 -13.01 -23.05
C THR A 311 4.78 -13.76 -24.26
N SER A 312 4.28 -13.43 -25.45
CA SER A 312 5.04 -13.69 -26.69
C SER A 312 6.46 -13.09 -26.61
N PRO A 313 7.45 -13.61 -27.37
CA PRO A 313 8.81 -13.07 -27.37
C PRO A 313 8.81 -11.56 -27.59
N PRO A 314 9.59 -10.78 -26.80
CA PRO A 314 9.54 -9.33 -26.87
C PRO A 314 9.98 -8.85 -28.25
N GLU A 315 9.09 -8.15 -28.96
CA GLU A 315 9.42 -7.53 -30.24
C GLU A 315 10.41 -6.36 -30.01
N PRO A 316 11.63 -6.43 -30.55
CA PRO A 316 12.60 -5.37 -30.39
C PRO A 316 12.22 -4.15 -31.23
N GLY A 317 12.65 -2.99 -30.76
CA GLY A 317 12.40 -1.70 -31.40
C GLY A 317 13.48 -0.69 -31.04
N TYR A 318 13.29 0.56 -31.49
CA TYR A 318 14.25 1.63 -31.29
C TYR A 318 13.75 2.68 -30.28
N LEU A 319 14.66 3.17 -29.46
CA LEU A 319 14.49 4.45 -28.76
C LEU A 319 14.72 5.56 -29.78
N ILE A 320 13.67 6.31 -30.13
CA ILE A 320 13.71 7.38 -31.14
C ILE A 320 13.54 8.76 -30.52
N ASN A 321 14.13 9.80 -31.12
CA ASN A 321 13.85 11.19 -30.75
C ASN A 321 12.69 11.80 -31.56
N LEU A 322 12.36 13.07 -31.29
CA LEU A 322 11.29 13.81 -31.98
C LEU A 322 11.53 13.98 -33.49
N SER A 323 12.78 13.86 -33.95
CA SER A 323 13.15 13.91 -35.37
C SER A 323 13.09 12.53 -36.05
N GLY A 324 12.72 11.47 -35.32
CA GLY A 324 12.72 10.08 -35.81
C GLY A 324 14.10 9.42 -35.85
N GLU A 325 15.14 10.07 -35.32
CA GLU A 325 16.49 9.49 -35.23
C GLU A 325 16.53 8.36 -34.20
N ARG A 326 17.10 7.20 -34.58
CA ARG A 326 17.28 6.04 -33.71
C ARG A 326 18.50 6.22 -32.82
N LEU A 327 18.28 6.35 -31.52
CA LEU A 327 19.35 6.59 -30.55
C LEU A 327 19.91 5.31 -29.90
N ALA A 328 19.08 4.27 -29.78
CA ALA A 328 19.46 2.96 -29.24
C ALA A 328 18.41 1.90 -29.58
N GLU A 329 18.76 0.63 -29.42
CA GLU A 329 17.82 -0.52 -29.48
C GLU A 329 17.26 -0.85 -28.09
N HIS A 330 16.06 -1.43 -28.06
CA HIS A 330 15.45 -1.97 -26.85
C HIS A 330 14.88 -3.38 -27.08
N LYS A 331 14.76 -4.13 -25.99
CA LYS A 331 14.24 -5.51 -26.03
C LYS A 331 12.74 -5.59 -26.35
N GLY A 332 11.92 -4.70 -25.78
CA GLY A 332 10.47 -4.64 -26.01
C GLY A 332 9.78 -3.60 -25.12
N LEU A 333 8.51 -3.29 -25.41
CA LEU A 333 7.78 -2.16 -24.81
C LEU A 333 7.60 -2.26 -23.29
N TRP A 334 7.38 -3.45 -22.73
CA TRP A 334 7.11 -3.66 -21.30
C TRP A 334 8.32 -3.46 -20.38
N TYR A 335 9.53 -3.37 -20.94
CA TYR A 335 10.73 -2.98 -20.18
C TYR A 335 10.75 -1.47 -19.82
N TYR A 336 9.81 -0.69 -20.36
CA TYR A 336 9.75 0.76 -20.24
C TYR A 336 8.37 1.24 -19.75
N THR A 337 8.34 2.32 -19.00
CA THR A 337 7.13 3.03 -18.58
C THR A 337 7.26 4.52 -18.90
N VAL A 338 6.16 5.20 -19.22
CA VAL A 338 6.17 6.65 -19.52
C VAL A 338 6.69 7.42 -18.30
N GLY A 339 7.57 8.40 -18.53
CA GLY A 339 8.30 9.13 -17.49
C GLY A 339 9.53 8.40 -16.91
N GLN A 340 9.81 7.15 -17.31
CA GLN A 340 11.05 6.47 -16.92
C GLN A 340 12.26 7.08 -17.63
N ARG A 341 13.37 7.26 -16.89
CA ARG A 341 14.66 7.66 -17.47
C ARG A 341 15.20 6.55 -18.38
N ALA A 342 15.29 6.84 -19.67
CA ALA A 342 15.91 5.97 -20.66
C ALA A 342 17.44 6.11 -20.62
N ARG A 343 18.17 4.99 -20.57
CA ARG A 343 19.64 4.97 -20.57
C ARG A 343 20.15 4.97 -22.01
N VAL A 344 20.21 6.16 -22.61
CA VAL A 344 20.74 6.39 -23.96
C VAL A 344 22.17 6.94 -23.85
N ALA A 345 23.09 6.41 -24.66
CA ALA A 345 24.48 6.87 -24.70
C ALA A 345 24.63 8.21 -25.46
N ASN A 346 25.71 8.93 -25.20
CA ASN A 346 26.13 10.15 -25.92
C ASN A 346 25.10 11.30 -25.93
N GLN A 347 24.20 11.37 -24.94
CA GLN A 347 23.21 12.44 -24.81
C GLN A 347 23.66 13.51 -23.80
N LEU A 348 23.53 14.79 -24.17
CA LEU A 348 23.90 15.93 -23.31
C LEU A 348 22.97 16.09 -22.08
N LYS A 349 21.71 15.65 -22.21
CA LYS A 349 20.72 15.62 -21.13
C LYS A 349 20.21 14.18 -20.92
N PRO A 350 19.80 13.82 -19.68
CA PRO A 350 19.10 12.56 -19.45
C PRO A 350 17.83 12.46 -20.30
N MET A 351 17.66 11.34 -21.00
CA MET A 351 16.48 11.05 -21.81
C MET A 351 15.40 10.36 -20.98
N PHE A 352 14.14 10.60 -21.31
CA PHE A 352 12.96 10.06 -20.64
C PHE A 352 11.95 9.53 -21.65
N VAL A 353 11.26 8.44 -21.34
CA VAL A 353 10.24 7.83 -22.19
C VAL A 353 8.99 8.72 -22.23
N ALA A 354 8.70 9.30 -23.39
CA ALA A 354 7.49 10.11 -23.62
C ALA A 354 6.31 9.27 -24.12
N LYS A 355 6.54 8.38 -25.09
CA LYS A 355 5.47 7.58 -25.71
C LYS A 355 5.99 6.19 -26.06
N LYS A 356 5.14 5.17 -25.90
CA LYS A 356 5.43 3.77 -26.25
C LYS A 356 4.55 3.36 -27.44
N GLY A 357 5.05 2.44 -28.26
CA GLY A 357 4.30 1.87 -29.38
C GLY A 357 4.11 2.84 -30.54
N VAL A 358 5.18 3.54 -30.92
CA VAL A 358 5.19 4.48 -32.05
C VAL A 358 5.87 3.85 -33.29
N GLY A 359 5.89 4.59 -34.41
CA GLY A 359 6.41 4.12 -35.69
C GLY A 359 5.43 3.21 -36.45
N GLU A 360 5.74 2.87 -37.70
CA GLU A 360 4.86 2.08 -38.59
C GLU A 360 4.50 0.70 -38.03
N LYS A 361 5.42 0.09 -37.26
CA LYS A 361 5.22 -1.22 -36.63
C LYS A 361 4.60 -1.14 -35.25
N GLY A 362 4.47 0.05 -34.66
CA GLY A 362 4.02 0.22 -33.28
C GLY A 362 4.95 -0.40 -32.23
N THR A 363 6.24 -0.58 -32.54
CA THR A 363 7.23 -1.19 -31.62
C THR A 363 8.24 -0.18 -31.06
N ASP A 364 8.37 1.02 -31.63
CA ASP A 364 9.36 2.01 -31.21
C ASP A 364 8.90 2.78 -29.95
N ILE A 365 9.84 3.45 -29.29
CA ILE A 365 9.61 4.25 -28.08
C ILE A 365 10.18 5.65 -28.29
N LEU A 366 9.32 6.66 -28.21
CA LEU A 366 9.72 8.06 -28.25
C LEU A 366 10.37 8.47 -26.91
N VAL A 367 11.59 9.01 -26.98
CA VAL A 367 12.32 9.56 -25.84
C VAL A 367 12.62 11.05 -26.02
N VAL A 368 12.58 11.80 -24.92
CA VAL A 368 12.75 13.27 -24.89
C VAL A 368 13.75 13.71 -23.81
N PRO A 369 14.44 14.84 -23.98
CA PRO A 369 15.44 15.32 -23.03
C PRO A 369 14.82 16.07 -21.84
N GLY A 370 15.12 15.62 -20.62
CA GLY A 370 14.65 16.23 -19.37
C GLY A 370 13.29 15.69 -18.86
N PRO A 371 13.05 15.69 -17.54
CA PRO A 371 11.81 15.19 -16.93
C PRO A 371 10.63 16.18 -17.06
N ASP A 372 10.95 17.43 -17.38
CA ASP A 372 10.09 18.61 -17.52
C ASP A 372 9.66 18.88 -18.97
N HIS A 373 10.03 18.00 -19.90
CA HIS A 373 9.77 18.16 -21.33
C HIS A 373 8.26 18.21 -21.64
N PRO A 374 7.75 19.10 -22.52
CA PRO A 374 6.31 19.24 -22.82
C PRO A 374 5.58 17.95 -23.20
N MET A 375 6.25 17.02 -23.89
CA MET A 375 5.71 15.67 -24.22
C MET A 375 5.43 14.77 -22.99
N LEU A 376 6.00 15.08 -21.83
CA LEU A 376 5.75 14.36 -20.58
C LEU A 376 4.67 15.02 -19.72
N LEU A 377 4.43 16.32 -19.92
CA LEU A 377 3.53 17.14 -19.10
C LEU A 377 2.10 16.99 -19.61
N CYS A 378 1.28 16.19 -18.92
CA CYS A 378 -0.09 15.92 -19.35
C CYS A 378 -1.09 16.81 -18.63
N LYS A 379 -2.01 17.42 -19.40
CA LYS A 379 -3.07 18.32 -18.89
C LYS A 379 -4.30 17.54 -18.43
N ASP A 380 -4.56 16.39 -19.02
CA ASP A 380 -5.70 15.55 -18.72
C ASP A 380 -5.40 14.06 -18.92
N VAL A 381 -6.32 13.24 -18.41
CA VAL A 381 -6.40 11.80 -18.64
C VAL A 381 -7.81 11.40 -19.03
N HIS A 382 -7.91 10.47 -19.96
CA HIS A 382 -9.18 9.87 -20.38
C HIS A 382 -9.30 8.43 -19.87
N THR A 383 -10.45 8.11 -19.31
CA THR A 383 -10.84 6.75 -18.90
C THR A 383 -12.08 6.32 -19.66
N SER A 384 -12.25 5.01 -19.89
CA SER A 384 -13.44 4.45 -20.59
C SER A 384 -14.17 3.37 -19.81
N ASP A 385 -13.76 3.11 -18.57
CA ASP A 385 -14.51 2.31 -17.60
C ASP A 385 -14.18 2.78 -16.19
N PHE A 386 -14.56 4.03 -15.88
CA PHE A 386 -14.41 4.59 -14.55
C PHE A 386 -15.38 3.92 -13.58
N HIS A 387 -14.84 3.31 -12.53
CA HIS A 387 -15.59 2.70 -11.45
C HIS A 387 -15.85 3.74 -10.37
N TRP A 388 -17.09 4.18 -10.26
CA TRP A 388 -17.59 4.89 -9.10
C TRP A 388 -17.99 3.89 -8.02
N ILE A 389 -17.39 4.01 -6.83
CA ILE A 389 -17.70 3.16 -5.67
C ILE A 389 -19.19 3.27 -5.32
N HIS A 390 -19.73 4.48 -5.41
CA HIS A 390 -21.13 4.81 -5.17
C HIS A 390 -21.75 5.42 -6.42
N ARG A 391 -22.95 4.96 -6.80
CA ARG A 391 -23.72 5.55 -7.91
C ARG A 391 -24.15 7.00 -7.63
N THR A 392 -24.24 7.38 -6.36
CA THR A 392 -24.69 8.69 -5.86
C THR A 392 -23.51 9.55 -5.38
N PHE A 393 -22.42 9.60 -6.14
CA PHE A 393 -21.29 10.48 -5.86
C PHE A 393 -21.70 11.98 -5.96
N PRO A 394 -21.02 12.90 -5.26
CA PRO A 394 -21.50 14.26 -5.04
C PRO A 394 -21.21 15.18 -6.25
N ARG A 395 -21.87 14.89 -7.39
CA ARG A 395 -21.58 15.54 -8.70
C ARG A 395 -21.66 17.07 -8.64
N GLU A 396 -22.69 17.63 -8.02
CA GLU A 396 -22.83 19.08 -7.92
C GLU A 396 -21.73 19.73 -7.06
N GLN A 397 -21.25 19.03 -6.03
CA GLN A 397 -20.21 19.54 -5.15
C GLN A 397 -18.83 19.51 -5.81
N LEU A 398 -18.57 18.57 -6.73
CA LEU A 398 -17.34 18.57 -7.54
C LEU A 398 -17.18 19.87 -8.35
N ASP A 399 -18.27 20.44 -8.85
CA ASP A 399 -18.26 21.71 -9.59
C ASP A 399 -18.28 22.95 -8.68
N LYS A 400 -18.92 22.86 -7.50
CA LYS A 400 -19.08 23.98 -6.55
C LYS A 400 -17.88 24.17 -5.61
N GLU A 401 -17.18 23.09 -5.27
CA GLU A 401 -16.07 23.03 -4.30
C GLU A 401 -14.84 22.33 -4.92
N PRO A 402 -14.33 22.79 -6.10
CA PRO A 402 -13.25 22.12 -6.83
C PRO A 402 -11.93 22.08 -6.05
N GLU A 403 -11.74 22.94 -5.05
CA GLU A 403 -10.57 22.93 -4.16
C GLU A 403 -10.51 21.70 -3.24
N LYS A 404 -11.64 21.01 -3.06
CA LYS A 404 -11.72 19.75 -2.29
C LYS A 404 -11.49 18.49 -3.13
N VAL A 405 -11.36 18.64 -4.44
CA VAL A 405 -11.08 17.54 -5.37
C VAL A 405 -9.60 17.19 -5.26
N GLY A 406 -9.32 15.95 -4.86
CA GLY A 406 -7.98 15.37 -4.86
C GLY A 406 -7.87 14.28 -5.91
N ILE A 407 -6.85 14.35 -6.76
CA ILE A 407 -6.60 13.40 -7.84
C ILE A 407 -5.21 12.78 -7.68
N GLN A 408 -5.09 11.47 -7.91
CA GLN A 408 -3.80 10.78 -8.01
C GLN A 408 -3.77 9.82 -9.20
N VAL A 409 -2.69 9.87 -9.99
CA VAL A 409 -2.40 8.95 -11.11
C VAL A 409 -1.31 7.91 -10.78
N ARG A 410 -0.82 7.90 -9.53
CA ARG A 410 0.18 6.97 -8.99
C ARG A 410 0.19 7.07 -7.46
N HIS A 411 0.35 5.95 -6.74
CA HIS A 411 0.18 5.91 -5.29
C HIS A 411 1.06 6.89 -4.46
N ARG A 412 2.32 7.13 -4.89
CA ARG A 412 3.31 7.95 -4.16
C ARG A 412 3.35 9.44 -4.55
N MET A 413 2.40 9.95 -5.34
CA MET A 413 2.30 11.40 -5.55
C MET A 413 1.46 12.05 -4.45
N ASN A 414 1.77 13.31 -4.13
CA ASN A 414 0.81 14.17 -3.45
C ASN A 414 -0.45 14.31 -4.32
N PRO A 415 -1.67 14.29 -3.74
CA PRO A 415 -2.88 14.59 -4.49
C PRO A 415 -2.82 15.98 -5.11
N VAL A 416 -3.34 16.13 -6.33
CA VAL A 416 -3.44 17.42 -7.03
C VAL A 416 -4.91 17.81 -7.25
N GLY A 417 -5.17 19.11 -7.38
CA GLY A 417 -6.47 19.64 -7.76
C GLY A 417 -6.72 19.53 -9.27
N GLY A 418 -8.00 19.51 -9.64
CA GLY A 418 -8.43 19.38 -11.03
C GLY A 418 -9.96 19.30 -11.16
N ARG A 419 -10.44 19.20 -12.40
CA ARG A 419 -11.87 19.08 -12.73
C ARG A 419 -12.20 17.68 -13.24
N ILE A 420 -13.36 17.17 -12.84
CA ILE A 420 -13.84 15.83 -13.20
C ILE A 420 -14.98 15.96 -14.22
N VAL A 421 -14.66 15.75 -15.50
CA VAL A 421 -15.63 15.86 -16.60
C VAL A 421 -16.23 14.49 -16.87
N VAL A 422 -17.48 14.30 -16.46
CA VAL A 422 -18.26 13.08 -16.68
C VAL A 422 -19.06 13.22 -17.98
N GLY A 423 -18.86 12.29 -18.91
CA GLY A 423 -19.56 12.25 -20.19
C GLY A 423 -21.01 11.75 -20.09
N ASN A 424 -21.61 11.41 -21.25
CA ASN A 424 -22.99 10.90 -21.33
C ASN A 424 -23.17 9.55 -20.62
N ASP A 425 -22.12 8.73 -20.58
CA ASP A 425 -22.01 7.55 -19.71
C ASP A 425 -21.16 7.94 -18.50
N ILE A 426 -21.63 7.62 -17.29
CA ILE A 426 -20.90 7.87 -16.04
C ILE A 426 -19.54 7.17 -15.97
N LYS A 427 -19.34 6.10 -16.76
CA LYS A 427 -18.06 5.38 -16.91
C LYS A 427 -17.03 6.13 -17.76
N ASN A 428 -17.46 7.07 -18.60
CA ASN A 428 -16.57 7.86 -19.45
C ASN A 428 -16.19 9.14 -18.71
N VAL A 429 -15.07 9.10 -17.97
CA VAL A 429 -14.57 10.22 -17.17
C VAL A 429 -13.26 10.73 -17.75
N THR A 430 -13.23 12.03 -18.02
CA THR A 430 -11.99 12.79 -18.26
C THR A 430 -11.63 13.54 -16.98
N VAL A 431 -10.37 13.48 -16.58
CA VAL A 431 -9.87 14.20 -15.42
C VAL A 431 -8.84 15.21 -15.90
N GLU A 432 -9.13 16.49 -15.74
CA GLU A 432 -8.30 17.62 -16.16
C GLU A 432 -7.56 18.16 -14.92
N PHE A 433 -6.25 18.34 -15.01
CA PHE A 433 -5.44 18.82 -13.89
C PHE A 433 -5.29 20.34 -13.91
N ASN A 434 -5.28 20.96 -12.73
CA ASN A 434 -5.00 22.40 -12.61
C ASN A 434 -3.56 22.74 -13.05
N GLU A 435 -2.62 21.82 -12.80
CA GLU A 435 -1.23 21.89 -13.22
C GLU A 435 -0.85 20.60 -13.95
N SER A 436 -0.06 20.69 -15.03
CA SER A 436 0.26 19.52 -15.86
C SER A 436 1.15 18.50 -15.14
N ILE A 437 0.79 17.23 -15.18
CA ILE A 437 1.51 16.15 -14.48
C ILE A 437 2.53 15.50 -15.40
N ALA A 438 3.79 15.42 -14.96
CA ALA A 438 4.85 14.72 -15.69
C ALA A 438 4.70 13.18 -15.65
N GLY A 439 4.81 12.52 -16.81
CA GLY A 439 4.99 11.06 -16.90
C GLY A 439 3.75 10.27 -16.49
N VAL A 440 2.59 10.62 -17.04
CA VAL A 440 1.35 9.86 -16.87
C VAL A 440 1.33 8.71 -17.87
N SER A 441 1.06 7.48 -17.40
CA SER A 441 1.18 6.27 -18.24
C SER A 441 -0.18 5.59 -18.45
N PRO A 442 -0.58 5.31 -19.70
CA PRO A 442 -1.69 4.40 -19.97
C PRO A 442 -1.51 3.02 -19.31
N GLY A 443 -2.62 2.46 -18.85
CA GLY A 443 -2.67 1.25 -18.02
C GLY A 443 -2.53 1.48 -16.51
N GLN A 444 -2.01 2.63 -16.06
CA GLN A 444 -2.10 3.03 -14.65
C GLN A 444 -3.52 3.49 -14.30
N VAL A 445 -3.76 3.69 -13.00
CA VAL A 445 -5.07 4.08 -12.46
C VAL A 445 -5.06 5.55 -12.08
N VAL A 446 -6.08 6.30 -12.53
CA VAL A 446 -6.45 7.61 -11.96
C VAL A 446 -7.54 7.40 -10.93
N ALA A 447 -7.30 7.87 -9.71
CA ALA A 447 -8.24 7.81 -8.60
C ALA A 447 -8.64 9.22 -8.14
N VAL A 448 -9.88 9.35 -7.68
CA VAL A 448 -10.52 10.63 -7.37
C VAL A 448 -11.10 10.61 -5.95
N TRP A 449 -10.84 11.68 -5.21
CA TRP A 449 -11.38 11.94 -3.88
C TRP A 449 -12.06 13.30 -3.83
N PHE A 450 -13.05 13.44 -2.95
CA PHE A 450 -13.62 14.71 -2.55
C PHE A 450 -13.58 14.81 -1.02
N ASP A 451 -12.87 15.80 -0.48
CA ASP A 451 -12.71 16.02 0.97
C ASP A 451 -12.30 14.73 1.74
N GLY A 452 -11.33 14.00 1.17
CA GLY A 452 -10.85 12.72 1.71
C GLY A 452 -11.75 11.50 1.47
N TRP A 453 -12.98 11.64 0.98
CA TRP A 453 -13.83 10.53 0.52
C TRP A 453 -13.39 10.06 -0.85
N CYS A 454 -12.92 8.82 -0.96
CA CYS A 454 -12.61 8.17 -2.23
C CYS A 454 -13.91 7.91 -2.99
N LEU A 455 -14.05 8.53 -4.16
CA LEU A 455 -15.26 8.40 -4.99
C LEU A 455 -15.16 7.22 -5.96
N GLY A 456 -13.94 6.89 -6.40
CA GLY A 456 -13.69 5.87 -7.41
C GLY A 456 -12.39 6.05 -8.16
N SER A 457 -12.22 5.26 -9.19
CA SER A 457 -11.05 5.29 -10.07
C SER A 457 -11.32 4.67 -11.44
N GLY A 458 -10.45 4.95 -12.40
CA GLY A 458 -10.49 4.33 -13.73
C GLY A 458 -9.09 4.08 -14.27
N PHE A 459 -8.97 3.08 -15.14
CA PHE A 459 -7.73 2.84 -15.89
C PHE A 459 -7.55 3.93 -16.95
N ILE A 460 -6.35 4.51 -16.98
CA ILE A 460 -5.95 5.55 -17.93
C ILE A 460 -5.80 4.90 -19.31
N LYS A 461 -6.69 5.27 -20.23
CA LYS A 461 -6.66 4.81 -21.63
C LYS A 461 -5.81 5.72 -22.51
N GLY A 462 -5.84 7.02 -22.23
CA GLY A 462 -5.10 8.04 -22.98
C GLY A 462 -4.92 9.31 -22.16
N THR A 463 -4.13 10.23 -22.71
CA THR A 463 -3.67 11.46 -22.05
C THR A 463 -3.49 12.54 -23.11
N THR A 464 -3.85 13.79 -22.84
CA THR A 464 -3.44 14.92 -23.68
C THR A 464 -2.27 15.64 -23.03
N CYS A 465 -1.13 15.73 -23.73
CA CYS A 465 0.10 16.32 -23.16
C CYS A 465 0.55 17.57 -23.91
N VAL A 466 1.27 18.47 -23.22
CA VAL A 466 1.52 19.85 -23.66
C VAL A 466 2.19 19.92 -25.03
N GLY A 467 3.08 18.96 -25.35
CA GLY A 467 3.76 18.88 -26.65
C GLY A 467 3.01 18.13 -27.76
N GLU A 468 1.80 17.64 -27.52
CA GLU A 468 0.93 17.02 -28.55
C GLU A 468 -0.09 18.01 -29.16
N MET A 469 -0.12 19.25 -28.67
CA MET A 469 -0.83 20.41 -29.24
C MET A 469 0.13 21.31 -30.00
#